data_AF-A0A2S8FD99-F1
#
_entry.id   AF-A0A2S8FD99-F1
#
_cell.length_a   1.000
_cell.length_b   1.000
_cell.length_c   1.000
_cell.angle_alpha   90.00
_cell.angle_beta   90.00
_cell.angle_gamma   90.00
#
_symmetry.space_group_name_H-M   'P 1'
#
loop_
_entity.id
_entity.type
_entity.pdbx_description
1 polymer ?
#
loop_
_entity_poly.entity_id
_entity_poly.type
_entity_poly.pdbx_seq_one_letter_code
_entity_poly.pdbx_strand_id
1 'polypeptide(L)'
;MSKPENRPSSLNPQFRLREAGIAFTAISVVLALSAPWFRTFNQQQWLALLRFALCVSVGAGGYYLLMGSQLQRTLEQAGKLLLTVDEKSAAVKKIAAQLFCAAIFAFTCFQELYKIRLLGSDLPAGMVTLTAIEYIFPLTMTYQMLFILELSKSKTRLHEHGVIMGRQFFPWKQIERVKWTSWKPEQLILSINAMQLPGIKVLPKQREQVEAILRDHLAEPSLAVDADA
;
A
#
# COMPACT_ATOMS: atom_id res chain seq x y z
N MET A 1 32.50 -26.04 1.89
CA MET A 1 31.26 -26.24 1.12
C MET A 1 30.18 -25.35 1.70
N SER A 2 30.02 -24.13 1.17
CA SER A 2 29.03 -23.15 1.61
C SER A 2 27.75 -23.31 0.77
N LYS A 3 26.65 -23.73 1.40
CA LYS A 3 25.31 -23.72 0.78
C LYS A 3 24.97 -22.30 0.33
N PRO A 4 24.40 -22.10 -0.88
CA PRO A 4 23.99 -20.78 -1.31
C PRO A 4 22.84 -20.31 -0.42
N GLU A 5 23.07 -19.15 0.19
CA GLU A 5 22.11 -18.36 0.94
C GLU A 5 20.94 -18.01 0.01
N ASN A 6 19.77 -18.58 0.26
CA ASN A 6 18.52 -18.24 -0.41
C ASN A 6 18.16 -16.78 -0.06
N ARG A 7 18.74 -15.83 -0.78
CA ARG A 7 18.22 -14.47 -0.86
C ARG A 7 16.82 -14.57 -1.47
N PRO A 8 15.76 -14.04 -0.84
CA PRO A 8 14.44 -14.03 -1.46
C PRO A 8 14.57 -13.33 -2.81
N SER A 9 14.27 -14.07 -3.88
CA SER A 9 14.39 -13.59 -5.25
C SER A 9 13.62 -12.29 -5.37
N SER A 10 14.38 -11.24 -5.71
CA SER A 10 13.89 -9.90 -5.97
C SER A 10 12.70 -9.96 -6.92
N LEU A 11 11.54 -9.48 -6.44
CA LEU A 11 10.42 -8.94 -7.22
C LEU A 11 10.45 -9.29 -8.72
N ASN A 12 9.64 -10.25 -9.14
CA ASN A 12 9.44 -10.62 -10.55
C ASN A 12 9.30 -9.35 -11.43
N PRO A 13 10.28 -9.06 -12.32
CA PRO A 13 10.32 -7.80 -13.09
C PRO A 13 9.10 -7.63 -14.01
N GLN A 14 8.49 -8.74 -14.44
CA GLN A 14 7.26 -8.76 -15.23
C GLN A 14 6.07 -8.08 -14.53
N PHE A 15 5.99 -8.14 -13.20
CA PHE A 15 4.92 -7.45 -12.45
C PHE A 15 5.14 -5.94 -12.34
N ARG A 16 6.40 -5.49 -12.32
CA ARG A 16 6.74 -4.05 -12.36
C ARG A 16 6.41 -3.43 -13.72
N LEU A 17 6.62 -4.18 -14.81
CA LEU A 17 6.24 -3.77 -16.16
C LEU A 17 4.72 -3.57 -16.30
N ARG A 18 3.91 -4.47 -15.75
CA ARG A 18 2.44 -4.33 -15.78
C ARG A 18 1.95 -3.11 -14.99
N GLU A 19 2.53 -2.87 -13.81
CA GLU A 19 2.21 -1.70 -12.98
C GLU A 19 2.58 -0.39 -13.67
N ALA A 20 3.76 -0.33 -14.29
CA ALA A 20 4.18 0.80 -15.12
C ALA A 20 3.26 0.97 -16.34
N GLY A 21 2.83 -0.12 -16.98
CA GLY A 21 1.90 -0.08 -18.10
C GLY A 21 0.54 0.51 -17.74
N ILE A 22 -0.04 0.12 -16.59
CA ILE A 22 -1.32 0.68 -16.13
C ILE A 22 -1.18 2.19 -15.85
N ALA A 23 -0.11 2.60 -15.17
CA ALA A 23 0.15 4.02 -14.90
C ALA A 23 0.32 4.81 -16.21
N PHE A 24 1.09 4.27 -17.16
CA PHE A 24 1.32 4.90 -18.46
C PHE A 24 0.04 5.03 -19.28
N THR A 25 -0.82 4.00 -19.27
CA THR A 25 -2.13 4.06 -19.94
C THR A 25 -3.02 5.14 -19.31
N ALA A 26 -3.10 5.21 -17.98
CA ALA A 26 -3.90 6.23 -17.30
C ALA A 26 -3.42 7.65 -17.67
N ILE A 27 -2.11 7.89 -17.63
CA ILE A 27 -1.51 9.17 -18.04
C ILE A 27 -1.81 9.46 -19.52
N SER A 28 -1.65 8.48 -20.39
CA SER A 28 -1.87 8.63 -21.83
C SER A 28 -3.32 8.96 -22.17
N VAL A 29 -4.29 8.33 -21.49
CA VAL A 29 -5.73 8.64 -21.68
C VAL A 29 -6.02 10.08 -21.30
N VAL A 30 -5.53 10.55 -20.15
CA VAL A 30 -5.71 11.95 -19.72
C VAL A 30 -5.07 12.91 -20.73
N LEU A 31 -3.83 12.65 -21.14
CA LEU A 31 -3.12 13.48 -22.11
C LEU A 31 -3.83 13.51 -23.46
N ALA A 32 -4.37 12.39 -23.92
CA ALA A 32 -5.11 12.31 -25.19
C ALA A 32 -6.40 13.13 -25.14
N LEU A 33 -7.17 13.04 -24.04
CA LEU A 33 -8.41 13.81 -23.85
C LEU A 33 -8.13 15.31 -23.74
N SER A 34 -7.02 15.69 -23.11
CA SER A 34 -6.64 17.09 -22.89
C SER A 34 -5.73 17.69 -23.97
N ALA A 35 -5.28 16.89 -24.94
CA ALA A 35 -4.39 17.32 -26.02
C ALA A 35 -4.87 18.57 -26.79
N PRO A 36 -6.18 18.74 -27.10
CA PRO A 36 -6.66 19.94 -27.78
C PRO A 36 -6.47 21.21 -26.94
N TRP A 37 -6.49 21.11 -25.62
CA TRP A 37 -6.41 22.25 -24.70
C TRP A 37 -5.02 22.86 -24.64
N PHE A 38 -3.98 22.01 -24.66
CA PHE A 38 -2.58 22.45 -24.53
C PHE A 38 -2.15 23.44 -25.60
N ARG A 39 -2.76 23.38 -26.80
CA ARG A 39 -2.47 24.32 -27.90
C ARG A 39 -2.94 25.75 -27.60
N THR A 40 -3.88 25.91 -26.69
CA THR A 40 -4.51 27.20 -26.34
C THR A 40 -4.08 27.73 -24.98
N PHE A 41 -3.13 27.07 -24.32
CA PHE A 41 -2.70 27.44 -22.98
C PHE A 41 -1.79 28.66 -23.00
N ASN A 42 -2.12 29.66 -22.17
CA ASN A 42 -1.27 30.81 -21.92
C ASN A 42 -0.19 30.49 -20.86
N GLN A 43 0.73 31.43 -20.63
CA GLN A 43 1.83 31.25 -19.67
C GLN A 43 1.35 30.93 -18.25
N GLN A 44 0.26 31.54 -17.79
CA GLN A 44 -0.29 31.29 -16.45
C GLN A 44 -0.84 29.86 -16.32
N GLN A 45 -1.49 29.35 -17.36
CA GLN A 45 -2.01 27.99 -17.41
C GLN A 45 -0.89 26.93 -17.41
N TRP A 46 0.22 27.21 -18.11
CA TRP A 46 1.43 26.37 -18.05
C TRP A 46 2.08 26.36 -16.66
N LEU A 47 2.15 27.51 -15.99
CA LEU A 47 2.64 27.60 -14.62
C LEU A 47 1.74 26.86 -13.63
N ALA A 48 0.42 26.93 -13.80
CA ALA A 48 -0.52 26.18 -12.98
C ALA A 48 -0.35 24.66 -13.15
N LEU A 49 -0.16 24.20 -14.40
CA LEU A 49 0.14 22.80 -14.69
C LEU A 49 1.46 22.33 -14.05
N LEU A 50 2.51 23.17 -14.12
CA LEU A 50 3.80 22.87 -13.51
C LEU A 50 3.70 22.79 -11.97
N ARG A 51 2.95 23.70 -11.34
CA ARG A 51 2.67 23.64 -9.90
C ARG A 51 1.93 22.36 -9.52
N PHE A 52 0.91 21.99 -10.28
CA PHE A 52 0.19 20.73 -10.07
C PHE A 52 1.14 19.52 -10.15
N ALA A 53 1.98 19.45 -11.19
CA ALA A 53 2.96 18.37 -11.35
C ALA A 53 3.97 18.31 -10.20
N LEU A 54 4.42 19.47 -9.69
CA LEU A 54 5.27 19.56 -8.51
C LEU A 54 4.54 19.04 -7.26
N CYS A 55 3.28 19.40 -7.04
CA CYS A 55 2.51 18.93 -5.89
C CYS A 55 2.32 17.41 -5.87
N VAL A 56 2.01 16.81 -7.04
CA VAL A 56 1.94 15.35 -7.19
C VAL A 56 3.30 14.71 -6.89
N SER A 57 4.39 15.30 -7.41
CA SER A 57 5.75 14.81 -7.18
C SER A 57 6.16 14.90 -5.70
N VAL A 58 5.81 15.99 -5.02
CA VAL A 58 6.06 16.17 -3.58
C VAL A 58 5.25 15.19 -2.76
N GLY A 59 3.97 14.94 -3.10
CA GLY A 59 3.15 13.93 -2.43
C GLY A 59 3.76 12.52 -2.56
N ALA A 60 4.23 12.16 -3.74
CA ALA A 60 4.95 10.90 -3.97
C ALA A 60 6.28 10.83 -3.22
N GLY A 61 7.09 11.89 -3.28
CA GLY A 61 8.36 11.99 -2.56
C GLY A 61 8.18 11.89 -1.04
N GLY A 62 7.22 12.61 -0.48
CA GLY A 62 6.88 12.57 0.94
C GLY A 62 6.44 11.18 1.39
N TYR A 63 5.66 10.47 0.56
CA TYR A 63 5.34 9.07 0.80
C TYR A 63 6.61 8.20 0.89
N TYR A 64 7.50 8.26 -0.10
CA TYR A 64 8.70 7.41 -0.11
C TYR A 64 9.66 7.74 1.04
N LEU A 65 9.82 9.02 1.39
CA LEU A 65 10.69 9.45 2.50
C LEU A 65 10.17 8.96 3.85
N LEU A 66 8.87 9.18 4.13
CA LEU A 66 8.28 8.80 5.40
C LEU A 66 8.11 7.29 5.53
N MET A 67 7.73 6.61 4.45
CA MET A 67 7.31 5.20 4.51
C MET A 67 8.42 4.23 4.13
N GLY A 68 9.37 4.63 3.29
CA GLY A 68 10.54 3.81 2.97
C GLY A 68 11.43 3.58 4.20
N SER A 69 11.68 4.64 4.98
CA SER A 69 12.47 4.57 6.20
C SER A 69 11.83 3.71 7.29
N GLN A 70 10.50 3.79 7.45
CA GLN A 70 9.77 2.93 8.38
C GLN A 70 9.85 1.46 7.98
N LEU A 71 9.59 1.13 6.71
CA LEU A 71 9.62 -0.26 6.24
C LEU A 71 10.99 -0.90 6.46
N GLN A 72 12.08 -0.17 6.19
CA GLN A 72 13.42 -0.68 6.39
C GLN A 72 13.68 -1.01 7.86
N ARG A 73 13.33 -0.10 8.78
CA ARG A 73 13.46 -0.34 10.23
C ARG A 73 12.63 -1.54 10.68
N THR A 74 11.40 -1.66 10.20
CA THR A 74 10.50 -2.80 10.48
C THR A 74 11.13 -4.12 10.03
N LEU A 75 11.73 -4.16 8.83
CA LEU A 75 12.38 -5.36 8.30
C LEU A 75 13.66 -5.72 9.07
N GLU A 76 14.45 -4.72 9.47
CA GLU A 76 15.64 -4.92 10.30
C GLU A 76 15.27 -5.48 11.69
N GLN A 77 14.19 -4.99 12.30
CA GLN A 77 13.70 -5.49 13.60
C GLN A 77 13.11 -6.90 13.50
N ALA A 78 12.40 -7.20 12.41
CA ALA A 78 11.69 -8.47 12.27
C ALA A 78 12.62 -9.68 12.15
N GLY A 79 13.85 -9.50 11.65
CA GLY A 79 14.80 -10.59 11.41
C GLY A 79 14.47 -11.37 10.14
N LYS A 80 14.99 -12.59 10.01
CA LYS A 80 14.85 -13.38 8.78
C LYS A 80 13.39 -13.75 8.52
N LEU A 81 13.00 -13.76 7.25
CA LEU A 81 11.70 -14.22 6.80
C LEU A 81 11.60 -15.75 6.97
N LEU A 82 10.60 -16.21 7.72
CA LEU A 82 10.29 -17.63 7.89
C LEU A 82 9.25 -18.09 6.86
N LEU A 83 8.13 -17.37 6.77
CA LEU A 83 7.03 -17.73 5.88
C LEU A 83 6.27 -16.49 5.42
N THR A 84 5.88 -16.46 4.14
CA THR A 84 4.88 -15.51 3.64
C THR A 84 3.56 -16.23 3.49
N VAL A 85 2.52 -15.73 4.15
CA VAL A 85 1.18 -16.29 4.06
C VAL A 85 0.57 -15.86 2.73
N ASP A 86 0.19 -16.83 1.91
CA ASP A 86 -0.43 -16.55 0.61
C ASP A 86 -1.95 -16.48 0.76
N GLU A 87 -2.54 -15.35 0.35
CA GLU A 87 -4.00 -15.21 0.28
C GLU A 87 -4.52 -15.48 -1.13
N LYS A 88 -5.50 -16.38 -1.27
CA LYS A 88 -6.20 -16.66 -2.54
C LYS A 88 -6.81 -15.40 -3.18
N SER A 89 -7.26 -14.45 -2.35
CA SER A 89 -7.90 -13.20 -2.80
C SER A 89 -6.94 -12.03 -3.07
N ALA A 90 -5.64 -12.17 -2.78
CA ALA A 90 -4.69 -11.05 -2.87
C ALA A 90 -4.55 -10.51 -4.29
N ALA A 91 -4.56 -11.37 -5.32
CA ALA A 91 -4.42 -10.94 -6.70
C ALA A 91 -5.59 -10.06 -7.18
N VAL A 92 -6.83 -10.45 -6.85
CA VAL A 92 -8.04 -9.70 -7.23
C VAL A 92 -8.08 -8.36 -6.50
N LYS A 93 -7.84 -8.34 -5.18
CA LYS A 93 -7.77 -7.10 -4.39
C LYS A 93 -6.69 -6.14 -4.92
N LYS A 94 -5.52 -6.69 -5.28
CA LYS A 94 -4.42 -5.92 -5.87
C LYS A 94 -4.82 -5.29 -7.20
N ILE A 95 -5.43 -6.05 -8.11
CA ILE A 95 -5.88 -5.53 -9.41
C ILE A 95 -6.97 -4.47 -9.22
N ALA A 96 -7.96 -4.72 -8.35
CA ALA A 96 -9.01 -3.77 -8.04
C ALA A 96 -8.45 -2.46 -7.46
N ALA A 97 -7.50 -2.54 -6.51
CA ALA A 97 -6.83 -1.37 -5.95
C ALA A 97 -6.03 -0.59 -7.01
N GLN A 98 -5.35 -1.28 -7.93
CA GLN A 98 -4.64 -0.66 -9.05
C GLN A 98 -5.57 0.09 -10.00
N LEU A 99 -6.68 -0.54 -10.39
CA LEU A 99 -7.67 0.09 -11.27
C LEU A 99 -8.36 1.27 -10.58
N PHE A 100 -8.74 1.12 -9.31
CA PHE A 100 -9.31 2.19 -8.50
C PHE A 100 -8.37 3.39 -8.39
N CYS A 101 -7.10 3.15 -8.06
CA CYS A 101 -6.08 4.18 -8.04
C CYS A 101 -5.91 4.81 -9.43
N ALA A 102 -5.75 4.03 -10.49
CA ALA A 102 -5.61 4.57 -11.84
C ALA A 102 -6.81 5.46 -12.25
N ALA A 103 -8.03 5.05 -11.91
CA ALA A 103 -9.25 5.81 -12.19
C ALA A 103 -9.33 7.13 -11.42
N ILE A 104 -9.05 7.13 -10.10
CA ILE A 104 -9.05 8.37 -9.31
C ILE A 104 -7.95 9.31 -9.79
N PHE A 105 -6.76 8.79 -10.10
CA PHE A 105 -5.68 9.61 -10.68
C PHE A 105 -6.09 10.26 -11.99
N ALA A 106 -6.62 9.47 -12.91
CA ALA A 106 -7.08 9.99 -14.19
C ALA A 106 -8.16 11.05 -14.02
N PHE A 107 -9.13 10.81 -13.13
CA PHE A 107 -10.20 11.74 -12.81
C PHE A 107 -9.68 13.04 -12.20
N THR A 108 -8.80 12.99 -11.20
CA THR A 108 -8.21 14.16 -10.57
C THR A 108 -7.35 14.97 -11.55
N CYS A 109 -6.53 14.30 -12.37
CA CYS A 109 -5.76 14.98 -13.41
C CYS A 109 -6.68 15.66 -14.44
N PHE A 110 -7.75 14.99 -14.87
CA PHE A 110 -8.72 15.58 -15.78
C PHE A 110 -9.43 16.78 -15.17
N GLN A 111 -9.89 16.68 -13.92
CA GLN A 111 -10.55 17.76 -13.19
C GLN A 111 -9.64 18.99 -13.06
N GLU A 112 -8.38 18.80 -12.69
CA GLU A 112 -7.41 19.89 -12.58
C GLU A 112 -7.08 20.52 -13.94
N LEU A 113 -6.91 19.71 -14.99
CA LEU A 113 -6.70 20.21 -16.35
C LEU A 113 -7.91 21.02 -16.86
N TYR A 114 -9.12 20.56 -16.56
CA TYR A 114 -10.35 21.26 -16.88
C TYR A 114 -10.47 22.59 -16.11
N LYS A 115 -10.12 22.59 -14.82
CA LYS A 115 -10.06 23.81 -14.00
C LYS A 115 -9.04 24.81 -14.54
N ILE A 116 -7.83 24.36 -14.88
CA ILE A 116 -6.78 25.21 -15.49
C ILE A 116 -7.27 25.80 -16.81
N ARG A 117 -8.00 25.01 -17.61
CA ARG A 117 -8.60 25.50 -18.86
C ARG A 117 -9.63 26.61 -18.61
N LEU A 118 -10.43 26.50 -17.55
CA LEU A 118 -11.46 27.48 -17.17
C LEU A 118 -10.90 28.72 -16.45
N LEU A 119 -9.71 28.62 -15.85
CA LEU A 119 -8.96 29.76 -15.28
C LEU A 119 -8.51 30.70 -16.41
N GLY A 120 -9.46 31.52 -16.88
CA GLY A 120 -9.34 32.46 -17.98
C GLY A 120 -8.58 33.73 -17.62
N SER A 121 -7.38 33.61 -17.03
CA SER A 121 -6.46 34.68 -16.57
C SER A 121 -6.80 35.29 -15.20
N ASP A 122 -5.76 35.40 -14.37
CA ASP A 122 -5.66 36.10 -13.09
C ASP A 122 -6.39 35.49 -11.88
N LEU A 123 -5.67 34.67 -11.12
CA LEU A 123 -5.94 34.45 -9.69
C LEU A 123 -5.49 35.71 -8.93
N PRO A 124 -6.39 36.44 -8.24
CA PRO A 124 -6.00 37.63 -7.50
C PRO A 124 -5.00 37.26 -6.38
N ALA A 125 -3.93 38.04 -6.26
CA ALA A 125 -2.81 37.80 -5.33
C ALA A 125 -3.21 37.70 -3.85
N GLY A 126 -4.42 38.12 -3.47
CA GLY A 126 -4.99 37.93 -2.12
C GLY A 126 -5.46 36.50 -1.81
N MET A 127 -5.51 35.60 -2.80
CA MET A 127 -5.98 34.23 -2.64
C MET A 127 -4.87 33.21 -2.38
N VAL A 128 -3.62 33.62 -2.09
CA VAL A 128 -2.47 32.70 -1.94
C VAL A 128 -2.74 31.56 -0.95
N THR A 129 -3.45 31.82 0.15
CA THR A 129 -3.87 30.80 1.12
C THR A 129 -4.91 29.84 0.56
N LEU A 130 -5.89 30.34 -0.20
CA LEU A 130 -6.86 29.50 -0.91
C LEU A 130 -6.17 28.65 -1.99
N THR A 131 -5.24 29.24 -2.74
CA THR A 131 -4.45 28.51 -3.74
C THR A 131 -3.56 27.45 -3.09
N ALA A 132 -2.97 27.72 -1.93
CA ALA A 132 -2.18 26.74 -1.18
C ALA A 132 -3.04 25.57 -0.67
N ILE A 133 -4.24 25.85 -0.14
CA ILE A 133 -5.20 24.81 0.29
C ILE A 133 -5.63 23.93 -0.89
N GLU A 134 -5.86 24.51 -2.06
CA GLU A 134 -6.20 23.75 -3.26
C GLU A 134 -5.11 22.75 -3.66
N TYR A 135 -3.83 23.07 -3.44
CA TYR A 135 -2.71 22.17 -3.73
C TYR A 135 -2.48 21.08 -2.67
N ILE A 136 -3.11 21.17 -1.50
CA ILE A 136 -3.10 20.09 -0.49
C ILE A 136 -3.84 18.87 -1.03
N PHE A 137 -4.91 19.06 -1.81
CA PHE A 137 -5.71 17.96 -2.33
C PHE A 137 -4.91 17.00 -3.23
N PRO A 138 -4.24 17.43 -4.31
CA PRO A 138 -3.44 16.52 -5.14
C PRO A 138 -2.26 15.90 -4.39
N LEU A 139 -1.67 16.62 -3.43
CA LEU A 139 -0.59 16.11 -2.58
C LEU A 139 -1.08 14.96 -1.68
N THR A 140 -2.15 15.20 -0.92
CA THR A 140 -2.73 14.20 0.01
C THR A 140 -3.32 13.02 -0.75
N MET A 141 -3.97 13.26 -1.89
CA MET A 141 -4.50 12.23 -2.77
C MET A 141 -3.38 11.32 -3.29
N THR A 142 -2.30 11.88 -3.85
CA THR A 142 -1.16 11.09 -4.33
C THR A 142 -0.55 10.24 -3.22
N TYR A 143 -0.39 10.82 -2.02
CA TYR A 143 0.10 10.10 -0.85
C TYR A 143 -0.83 8.92 -0.47
N GLN A 144 -2.14 9.15 -0.39
CA GLN A 144 -3.13 8.14 -0.02
C GLN A 144 -3.23 7.02 -1.06
N MET A 145 -3.13 7.34 -2.34
CA MET A 145 -3.10 6.32 -3.40
C MET A 145 -1.91 5.39 -3.27
N LEU A 146 -0.70 5.93 -3.07
CA LEU A 146 0.49 5.13 -2.89
C LEU A 146 0.38 4.27 -1.63
N PHE A 147 -0.23 4.82 -0.57
CA PHE A 147 -0.55 4.08 0.65
C PHE A 147 -1.51 2.91 0.39
N ILE A 148 -2.63 3.13 -0.31
CA ILE A 148 -3.60 2.09 -0.68
C ILE A 148 -2.94 1.02 -1.56
N LEU A 149 -2.15 1.42 -2.56
CA LEU A 149 -1.43 0.50 -3.43
C LEU A 149 -0.47 -0.39 -2.65
N GLU A 150 0.25 0.17 -1.68
CA GLU A 150 1.16 -0.61 -0.83
C GLU A 150 0.40 -1.55 0.10
N LEU A 151 -0.68 -1.09 0.73
CA LEU A 151 -1.55 -1.95 1.54
C LEU A 151 -2.11 -3.11 0.72
N SER A 152 -2.49 -2.87 -0.54
CA SER A 152 -2.97 -3.92 -1.45
C SER A 152 -1.91 -4.97 -1.80
N LYS A 153 -0.62 -4.62 -1.68
CA LYS A 153 0.52 -5.52 -1.87
C LYS A 153 0.96 -6.21 -0.59
N SER A 154 0.55 -5.67 0.56
CA SER A 154 0.99 -6.18 1.84
C SER A 154 0.45 -7.60 2.06
N LYS A 155 1.37 -8.52 2.33
CA LYS A 155 1.08 -9.89 2.74
C LYS A 155 1.49 -10.03 4.19
N THR A 156 0.80 -10.88 4.93
CA THR A 156 1.29 -11.28 6.26
C THR A 156 2.57 -12.09 6.10
N ARG A 157 3.62 -11.67 6.80
CA ARG A 157 4.93 -12.33 6.80
C ARG A 157 5.29 -12.70 8.22
N LEU A 158 5.60 -13.97 8.44
CA LEU A 158 6.13 -14.49 9.70
C LEU A 158 7.65 -14.40 9.63
N HIS A 159 8.25 -13.76 10.62
CA HIS A 159 9.69 -13.58 10.75
C HIS A 159 10.18 -14.16 12.09
N GLU A 160 11.49 -14.28 12.26
CA GLU A 160 12.12 -14.80 13.48
C GLU A 160 11.70 -14.04 14.75
N HIS A 161 11.59 -12.71 14.70
CA HIS A 161 11.28 -11.90 15.89
C HIS A 161 9.81 -11.51 16.02
N GLY A 162 8.98 -11.78 15.01
CA GLY A 162 7.55 -11.46 15.06
C GLY A 162 6.84 -11.60 13.73
N VAL A 163 5.64 -11.03 13.67
CA VAL A 163 4.78 -11.02 12.48
C VAL A 163 4.74 -9.61 11.90
N ILE A 164 4.93 -9.49 10.58
CA ILE A 164 4.63 -8.27 9.85
C ILE A 164 3.27 -8.43 9.18
N MET A 165 2.34 -7.53 9.52
CA MET A 165 1.04 -7.39 8.85
C MET A 165 0.91 -5.98 8.31
N GLY A 166 0.67 -5.84 7.01
CA GLY A 166 0.67 -4.51 6.42
C GLY A 166 2.07 -3.90 6.47
N ARG A 167 2.20 -2.89 7.33
CA ARG A 167 3.45 -2.19 7.66
C ARG A 167 3.84 -2.27 9.12
N GLN A 168 2.99 -2.87 9.93
CA GLN A 168 3.21 -2.97 11.37
C GLN A 168 3.97 -4.25 11.67
N PHE A 169 4.95 -4.14 12.55
CA PHE A 169 5.65 -5.27 13.12
C PHE A 169 5.09 -5.56 14.51
N PHE A 170 4.76 -6.83 14.73
CA PHE A 170 4.23 -7.35 15.98
C PHE A 170 5.21 -8.38 16.51
N PRO A 171 6.05 -8.02 17.49
CA PRO A 171 6.96 -8.96 18.13
C PRO A 171 6.22 -10.16 18.71
N TRP A 172 6.79 -11.37 18.62
CA TRP A 172 6.18 -12.58 19.20
C TRP A 172 5.84 -12.42 20.68
N LYS A 173 6.69 -11.72 21.43
CA LYS A 173 6.52 -11.43 22.86
C LYS A 173 5.26 -10.63 23.20
N GLN A 174 4.65 -9.93 22.23
CA GLN A 174 3.43 -9.14 22.43
C GLN A 174 2.16 -9.92 22.10
N ILE A 175 2.28 -11.08 21.43
CA ILE A 175 1.14 -11.88 21.02
C ILE A 175 0.74 -12.78 22.18
N GLU A 176 -0.40 -12.48 22.79
CA GLU A 176 -0.89 -13.19 23.98
C GLU A 176 -1.77 -14.37 23.62
N ARG A 177 -2.58 -14.24 22.57
CA ARG A 177 -3.53 -15.29 22.17
C ARG A 177 -3.52 -15.52 20.68
N VAL A 178 -3.66 -16.79 20.31
CA VAL A 178 -3.74 -17.24 18.93
C VAL A 178 -4.93 -18.18 18.82
N LYS A 179 -5.89 -17.84 17.94
CA LYS A 179 -7.12 -18.62 17.75
C LYS A 179 -7.38 -18.86 16.27
N TRP A 180 -7.65 -20.12 15.93
CA TRP A 180 -8.27 -20.46 14.66
C TRP A 180 -9.78 -20.28 14.76
N THR A 181 -10.35 -19.68 13.73
CA THR A 181 -11.76 -19.32 13.72
C THR A 181 -12.63 -20.54 13.39
N SER A 182 -13.53 -20.99 14.29
CA SER A 182 -14.30 -22.22 14.08
C SER A 182 -15.22 -22.18 12.85
N TRP A 183 -15.80 -21.02 12.54
CA TRP A 183 -16.69 -20.79 11.40
C TRP A 183 -15.92 -20.52 10.08
N LYS A 184 -14.61 -20.27 10.17
CA LYS A 184 -13.70 -20.03 9.04
C LYS A 184 -12.35 -20.68 9.35
N PRO A 185 -12.19 -21.98 9.12
CA PRO A 185 -10.99 -22.73 9.55
C PRO A 185 -9.70 -22.26 8.86
N GLU A 186 -9.81 -21.47 7.80
CA GLU A 186 -8.69 -20.83 7.10
C GLU A 186 -8.25 -19.50 7.75
N GLN A 187 -8.93 -19.04 8.80
CA GLN A 187 -8.68 -17.73 9.40
C GLN A 187 -8.03 -17.85 10.79
N LEU A 188 -6.80 -17.32 10.88
CA LEU A 188 -6.02 -17.19 12.10
C LEU A 188 -6.21 -15.78 12.69
N ILE A 189 -6.51 -15.69 13.98
CA ILE A 189 -6.60 -14.43 14.73
C ILE A 189 -5.48 -14.40 15.76
N LEU A 190 -4.74 -13.30 15.76
CA LEU A 190 -3.71 -13.00 16.74
C LEU A 190 -4.22 -11.85 17.62
N SER A 191 -4.01 -11.92 18.93
CA SER A 191 -4.43 -10.88 19.87
C SER A 191 -3.23 -10.30 20.62
N ILE A 192 -3.22 -8.98 20.79
CA ILE A 192 -2.20 -8.20 21.48
C ILE A 192 -2.92 -7.22 22.41
N ASN A 193 -2.63 -7.24 23.72
CA ASN A 193 -3.15 -6.27 24.70
C ASN A 193 -4.66 -5.98 24.53
N ALA A 194 -5.51 -7.00 24.70
CA ALA A 194 -6.97 -6.97 24.49
C ALA A 194 -7.47 -6.60 23.07
N MET A 195 -6.59 -6.26 22.12
CA MET A 195 -6.94 -5.96 20.74
C MET A 195 -6.75 -7.20 19.85
N GLN A 196 -7.76 -7.50 19.02
CA GLN A 196 -7.65 -8.53 17.99
C GLN A 196 -7.08 -7.93 16.70
N LEU A 197 -6.01 -8.53 16.18
CA LEU A 197 -5.48 -8.16 14.88
C LEU A 197 -6.42 -8.63 13.76
N PRO A 198 -6.38 -7.96 12.59
CA PRO A 198 -7.14 -8.41 11.42
C PRO A 198 -6.88 -9.89 11.13
N GLY A 199 -7.93 -10.67 10.87
CA GLY A 199 -7.78 -12.11 10.65
C GLY A 199 -6.89 -12.42 9.45
N ILE A 200 -5.88 -13.26 9.66
CA ILE A 200 -4.95 -13.72 8.64
C ILE A 200 -5.58 -14.92 7.93
N LYS A 201 -5.78 -14.81 6.61
CA LYS A 201 -6.27 -15.94 5.81
C LYS A 201 -5.11 -16.82 5.38
N VAL A 202 -5.05 -18.03 5.93
CA VAL A 202 -4.02 -19.03 5.68
C VAL A 202 -4.59 -20.12 4.79
N LEU A 203 -3.88 -20.46 3.70
CA LEU A 203 -4.27 -21.59 2.86
C LEU A 203 -4.14 -22.91 3.63
N PRO A 204 -5.03 -23.90 3.42
CA PRO A 204 -4.97 -25.19 4.10
C PRO A 204 -3.60 -25.87 4.01
N LYS A 205 -2.89 -25.72 2.87
CA LYS A 205 -1.55 -26.28 2.63
C LYS A 205 -0.44 -25.63 3.48
N GLN A 206 -0.64 -24.40 3.94
CA GLN A 206 0.35 -23.66 4.76
C GLN A 206 0.05 -23.77 6.26
N ARG A 207 -1.10 -24.33 6.64
CA ARG A 207 -1.57 -24.36 8.03
C ARG A 207 -0.57 -25.05 8.95
N GLU A 208 -0.10 -26.23 8.59
CA GLU A 208 0.84 -27.00 9.41
C GLU A 208 2.16 -26.25 9.62
N GLN A 209 2.67 -25.59 8.58
CA GLN A 209 3.89 -24.76 8.66
C GLN A 209 3.67 -23.52 9.56
N VAL A 210 2.51 -22.87 9.46
CA VAL A 210 2.16 -21.74 10.32
C VAL A 210 2.05 -22.19 11.77
N GLU A 211 1.38 -23.31 12.04
CA GLU A 211 1.25 -23.86 13.39
C GLU A 211 2.60 -24.27 13.97
N ALA A 212 3.51 -24.84 13.18
CA ALA A 212 4.87 -25.16 13.63
C ALA A 212 5.62 -23.89 14.07
N ILE A 213 5.61 -22.84 13.23
CA ILE A 213 6.25 -21.55 13.56
C ILE A 213 5.66 -20.94 14.84
N LEU A 214 4.33 -20.99 14.99
CA LEU A 214 3.65 -20.47 16.17
C LEU A 214 4.04 -21.23 17.44
N ARG A 215 4.14 -22.57 17.38
CA ARG A 215 4.57 -23.40 18.52
C ARG A 215 6.01 -23.11 18.93
N ASP A 216 6.88 -22.87 17.96
CA ASP A 216 8.31 -22.63 18.21
C ASP A 216 8.58 -21.24 18.84
N HIS A 217 7.74 -20.24 18.54
CA HIS A 217 7.99 -18.84 18.93
C HIS A 217 7.07 -18.32 20.04
N LEU A 218 5.95 -19.01 20.31
CA LEU A 218 5.06 -18.68 21.42
C LEU A 218 5.30 -19.70 22.53
N ALA A 219 5.82 -19.23 23.68
CA ALA A 219 5.93 -20.05 24.88
C ALA A 219 4.52 -20.45 25.31
N GLU A 220 4.20 -21.75 25.17
CA GLU A 220 2.90 -22.37 25.42
C GLU A 220 1.71 -21.53 24.94
N PRO A 221 1.17 -21.77 23.73
CA PRO A 221 -0.12 -21.22 23.40
C PRO A 221 -1.09 -21.74 24.44
N SER A 222 -1.70 -20.85 25.24
CA SER A 222 -3.01 -21.15 25.81
C SER A 222 -3.93 -21.26 24.60
N LEU A 223 -3.93 -22.45 23.97
CA LEU A 223 -4.95 -22.89 23.05
C LEU A 223 -6.21 -22.91 23.90
N ALA A 224 -6.88 -21.77 23.99
CA ALA A 224 -8.25 -21.70 24.44
C ALA A 224 -9.07 -22.44 23.39
N VAL A 225 -9.05 -23.76 23.49
CA VAL A 225 -10.10 -24.63 23.01
C VAL A 225 -11.25 -24.30 23.96
N ASP A 226 -12.10 -23.37 23.55
CA ASP A 226 -13.39 -23.22 24.20
C ASP A 226 -14.14 -24.52 23.94
N ALA A 227 -14.09 -25.41 24.92
CA ALA A 227 -15.08 -26.43 25.14
C ALA A 227 -16.28 -25.73 25.79
N ASP A 228 -17.16 -25.16 24.97
CA ASP A 228 -18.51 -24.72 25.36
C ASP A 228 -19.38 -24.98 24.13
N ALA A 229 -20.24 -26.02 24.16
CA ALA A 229 -21.58 -26.04 24.76
C ALA A 229 -22.61 -25.28 23.91
#